data_AF-A0A967P415-F1
#
_entry.id   AF-A0A967P415-F1
#
_cell.length_a   1.000
_cell.length_b   1.000
_cell.length_c   1.000
_cell.angle_alpha   90.00
_cell.angle_beta   90.00
_cell.angle_gamma   90.00
#
_symmetry.space_group_name_H-M   'P 1'
#
loop_
_entity.id
_entity.type
_entity.pdbx_description
1 polymer ?
#
loop_
_entity_poly.entity_id
_entity_poly.type
_entity_poly.pdbx_seq_one_letter_code
_entity_poly.pdbx_strand_id
1 'polypeptide(L)'
;MTTPHTERLMWEGSETVHAATEALRRNEDVELELPGNFHHALFAHMYPDAASGALEDVDMTGGAELIARLAELKGLEPLVELSKEVAKTPAEVYVQSPVPKIIIRFPVSPPAA
;
A
#
# COMPACT_ATOMS: atom_id res chain seq x y z
N MET A 1 -10.40 17.97 -17.17
CA MET A 1 -10.83 17.07 -16.09
C MET A 1 -10.11 15.75 -16.32
N THR A 2 -8.87 15.61 -15.85
CA THR A 2 -8.18 14.33 -15.83
C THR A 2 -8.74 13.57 -14.64
N THR A 3 -9.60 12.58 -14.89
CA THR A 3 -9.93 11.58 -13.87
C THR A 3 -8.61 10.97 -13.38
N PRO A 4 -8.37 10.87 -12.07
CA PRO A 4 -7.20 10.12 -11.59
C PRO A 4 -7.33 8.70 -12.14
N HIS A 5 -6.35 8.29 -12.95
CA HIS A 5 -6.24 6.91 -13.39
C HIS A 5 -5.69 6.13 -12.20
N THR A 6 -6.52 5.24 -11.65
CA THR A 6 -6.09 4.32 -10.59
C THR A 6 -5.78 2.97 -11.22
N GLU A 7 -4.52 2.56 -11.18
CA GLU A 7 -4.09 1.25 -11.63
C GLU A 7 -4.38 0.22 -10.52
N ARG A 8 -5.34 -0.67 -10.77
CA ARG A 8 -5.71 -1.74 -9.84
C ARG A 8 -4.94 -3.00 -10.19
N LEU A 9 -4.14 -3.47 -9.25
CA LEU A 9 -3.23 -4.60 -9.44
C LEU A 9 -3.50 -5.65 -8.35
N MET A 10 -3.56 -6.91 -8.76
CA MET A 10 -3.60 -8.02 -7.81
C MET A 10 -2.17 -8.35 -7.37
N TRP A 11 -1.95 -8.55 -6.07
CA TRP A 11 -0.64 -8.90 -5.55
C TRP A 11 -0.26 -10.33 -5.91
N GLU A 12 0.78 -10.44 -6.73
CA GLU A 12 1.40 -11.68 -7.21
C GLU A 12 2.91 -11.68 -6.90
N GLY A 13 3.38 -10.73 -6.06
CA GLY A 13 4.77 -10.57 -5.68
C GLY A 13 5.50 -9.52 -6.51
N SER A 14 6.73 -9.83 -6.93
CA SER A 14 7.63 -8.86 -7.58
C SER A 14 7.11 -8.30 -8.91
N GLU A 15 6.29 -9.06 -9.64
CA GLU A 15 5.68 -8.60 -10.90
C GLU A 15 4.74 -7.42 -10.67
N THR A 16 3.93 -7.51 -9.61
CA THR A 16 3.03 -6.44 -9.20
C THR A 16 3.79 -5.18 -8.77
N VAL A 17 4.94 -5.34 -8.10
CA VAL A 17 5.80 -4.21 -7.71
C VAL A 17 6.33 -3.46 -8.92
N HIS A 18 6.68 -4.17 -9.99
CA HIS A 18 7.14 -3.54 -11.22
C HIS A 18 6.04 -2.70 -11.87
N ALA A 19 4.84 -3.25 -12.02
CA ALA A 19 3.68 -2.54 -12.58
C ALA A 19 3.33 -1.30 -11.72
N ALA A 20 3.23 -1.47 -10.40
CA ALA A 20 2.95 -0.39 -9.47
C ALA A 20 4.00 0.73 -9.55
N THR A 21 5.28 0.37 -9.63
CA THR A 21 6.38 1.34 -9.79
C THR A 21 6.23 2.15 -11.08
N GLU A 22 5.91 1.49 -12.19
CA GLU A 22 5.69 2.16 -13.47
C GLU A 22 4.47 3.11 -13.42
N ALA A 23 3.40 2.75 -12.71
CA ALA A 23 2.25 3.65 -12.47
C ALA A 23 2.63 4.86 -11.60
N LEU A 24 3.38 4.66 -10.51
CA LEU A 24 3.86 5.76 -9.68
C LEU A 24 4.73 6.76 -10.46
N ARG A 25 5.57 6.27 -11.38
CA ARG A 25 6.37 7.12 -12.29
C ARG A 25 5.52 7.97 -13.23
N ARG A 26 4.31 7.51 -13.55
CA ARG A 26 3.32 8.26 -14.34
C ARG A 26 2.44 9.17 -13.48
N ASN A 27 2.67 9.24 -12.16
CA ASN A 27 1.82 9.92 -11.17
C ASN A 27 0.37 9.41 -11.20
N GLU A 28 0.21 8.11 -11.41
CA GLU A 28 -1.09 7.43 -11.35
C GLU A 28 -1.29 6.80 -9.97
N ASP A 29 -2.51 6.88 -9.46
CA ASP A 29 -2.86 6.22 -8.21
C ASP A 29 -2.74 4.70 -8.40
N VAL A 30 -2.37 3.99 -7.35
CA VAL A 30 -2.21 2.52 -7.39
C VAL A 30 -3.07 1.91 -6.30
N GLU A 31 -3.84 0.88 -6.64
CA GLU A 31 -4.55 0.04 -5.67
C GLU A 31 -4.07 -1.39 -5.81
N LEU A 32 -3.35 -1.86 -4.80
CA LEU A 32 -2.84 -3.22 -4.69
C LEU A 32 -3.81 -4.05 -3.84
N GLU A 33 -4.43 -5.04 -4.45
CA GLU A 33 -5.28 -6.00 -3.75
C GLU A 33 -4.44 -7.19 -3.31
N LEU A 34 -4.29 -7.37 -2.00
CA LEU A 34 -3.58 -8.49 -1.42
C LEU A 34 -4.55 -9.69 -1.29
N PRO A 35 -4.05 -10.92 -1.40
CA PRO A 35 -4.88 -12.08 -1.09
C PRO A 35 -5.23 -12.12 0.40
N GLY A 36 -6.43 -12.60 0.71
CA GLY A 36 -6.98 -12.61 2.08
C GLY A 36 -6.15 -13.41 3.10
N ASN A 37 -5.20 -14.23 2.67
CA ASN A 37 -4.27 -14.92 3.56
C ASN A 37 -3.27 -13.97 4.24
N PHE A 38 -3.07 -12.76 3.71
CA PHE A 38 -2.24 -11.72 4.34
C PHE A 38 -2.96 -10.97 5.45
N HIS A 39 -4.29 -11.12 5.58
CA HIS A 39 -5.11 -10.43 6.57
C HIS A 39 -4.56 -10.60 8.01
N HIS A 40 -4.44 -11.84 8.47
CA HIS A 40 -3.93 -12.15 9.81
C HIS A 40 -2.46 -11.74 9.99
N ALA A 41 -1.64 -11.91 8.94
CA ALA A 41 -0.23 -11.55 8.98
C ALA A 41 -0.03 -10.03 9.12
N LEU A 42 -0.84 -9.24 8.40
CA LEU A 42 -0.90 -7.79 8.52
C LEU A 42 -1.32 -7.37 9.92
N PHE A 43 -2.45 -7.88 10.41
CA PHE A 43 -2.95 -7.49 11.72
C PHE A 43 -1.96 -7.80 12.85
N ALA A 44 -1.42 -9.02 12.87
CA ALA A 44 -0.45 -9.44 13.88
C ALA A 44 0.87 -8.64 13.84
N HIS A 45 1.29 -8.19 12.66
CA HIS A 45 2.51 -7.40 12.50
C HIS A 45 2.31 -5.92 12.83
N MET A 46 1.16 -5.34 12.45
CA MET A 46 0.85 -3.94 12.73
C MET A 46 0.41 -3.71 14.19
N TYR A 47 -0.21 -4.72 14.81
CA TYR A 47 -0.67 -4.67 16.20
C TYR A 47 -0.15 -5.88 17.00
N PRO A 48 1.16 -5.96 17.26
CA PRO A 48 1.75 -7.10 18.00
C PRO A 48 1.22 -7.20 19.45
N ASP A 49 0.78 -6.09 20.03
CA ASP A 49 0.20 -6.00 21.38
C ASP A 49 -1.34 -6.04 21.39
N ALA A 50 -2.00 -6.33 20.26
CA ALA A 50 -3.45 -6.43 20.22
C ALA A 50 -3.95 -7.51 21.18
N ALA A 51 -4.99 -7.18 21.96
CA ALA A 51 -5.63 -8.13 22.85
C ALA A 51 -6.28 -9.26 22.04
N SER A 52 -6.20 -10.49 22.55
CA SER A 52 -6.89 -11.65 21.96
C SER A 52 -8.40 -11.37 21.88
N GLY A 53 -8.92 -11.25 20.65
CA GLY A 53 -10.33 -10.91 20.38
C GLY A 53 -10.58 -9.47 19.95
N ALA A 54 -9.54 -8.65 19.74
CA ALA A 54 -9.66 -7.40 19.02
C ALA A 54 -10.18 -7.65 17.59
N LEU A 55 -11.00 -6.72 17.08
CA LEU A 55 -11.39 -6.74 15.68
C LEU A 55 -10.12 -6.62 14.84
N GLU A 56 -9.92 -7.60 13.96
CA GLU A 56 -8.81 -7.61 13.02
C GLU A 56 -9.10 -6.60 11.90
N ASP A 57 -9.09 -5.32 12.25
CA ASP A 57 -9.27 -4.22 11.32
C ASP A 57 -7.96 -3.44 11.30
N VAL A 58 -7.42 -3.23 10.10
CA VAL A 58 -6.23 -2.40 9.91
C VAL A 58 -6.68 -1.29 9.00
N ASP A 59 -6.74 -0.07 9.52
CA ASP A 59 -6.92 1.14 8.74
C ASP A 59 -5.79 2.09 9.14
N MET A 60 -4.75 2.12 8.29
CA MET A 60 -3.54 2.87 8.55
C MET A 60 -3.18 3.73 7.36
N THR A 61 -2.80 4.98 7.64
CA THR A 61 -2.27 5.91 6.65
C THR A 61 -0.82 6.22 6.98
N GLY A 62 0.01 6.37 5.96
CA GLY A 62 1.40 6.75 6.09
C GLY A 62 2.01 7.10 4.74
N GLY A 63 3.33 6.99 4.65
CA GLY A 63 4.08 7.13 3.39
C GLY A 63 4.90 5.89 3.08
N ALA A 64 6.08 6.09 2.50
CA ALA A 64 7.02 5.02 2.19
C ALA A 64 7.38 4.14 3.40
N GLU A 65 7.42 4.70 4.60
CA GLU A 65 7.70 3.97 5.84
C GLU A 65 6.68 2.86 6.13
N LEU A 66 5.41 3.07 5.76
CA LEU A 66 4.36 2.07 5.94
C LEU A 66 4.60 0.88 5.02
N ILE A 67 4.91 1.13 3.75
CA ILE A 67 5.27 0.08 2.78
C ILE A 67 6.54 -0.65 3.22
N ALA A 68 7.54 0.06 3.75
CA ALA A 68 8.77 -0.54 4.24
C ALA A 68 8.52 -1.51 5.41
N ARG A 69 7.61 -1.16 6.34
CA ARG A 69 7.18 -2.07 7.40
C ARG A 69 6.45 -3.29 6.85
N LEU A 70 5.56 -3.10 5.88
CA LEU A 70 4.89 -4.22 5.21
C LEU A 70 5.88 -5.16 4.51
N ALA A 71 6.98 -4.63 3.99
CA ALA A 71 8.04 -5.43 3.36
C ALA A 71 8.78 -6.35 4.35
N GLU A 72 8.65 -6.14 5.66
CA GLU A 72 9.20 -7.05 6.68
C GLU A 72 8.39 -8.36 6.79
N LEU A 73 7.17 -8.39 6.24
CA LEU A 73 6.34 -9.59 6.17
C LEU A 73 6.83 -10.53 5.07
N LYS A 74 6.92 -11.82 5.40
CA LYS A 74 7.22 -12.88 4.42
C LYS A 74 6.17 -12.89 3.30
N GLY A 75 6.63 -12.87 2.04
CA GLY A 75 5.77 -12.78 0.86
C GLY A 75 5.46 -11.35 0.42
N LEU A 76 5.83 -10.34 1.21
CA LEU A 76 5.75 -8.91 0.87
C LEU A 76 7.12 -8.25 0.75
N GLU A 77 8.21 -9.00 0.91
CA GLU A 77 9.60 -8.52 0.77
C GLU A 77 9.85 -7.62 -0.46
N PRO A 78 9.28 -7.90 -1.65
CA PRO A 78 9.47 -7.05 -2.83
C PRO A 78 8.94 -5.61 -2.67
N LEU A 79 8.03 -5.36 -1.73
CA LEU A 79 7.52 -4.02 -1.43
C LEU A 79 8.62 -3.03 -1.02
N VAL A 80 9.79 -3.51 -0.59
CA VAL A 80 10.94 -2.65 -0.27
C VAL A 80 11.39 -1.80 -1.47
N GLU A 81 11.20 -2.28 -2.70
CA GLU A 81 11.52 -1.50 -3.90
C GLU A 81 10.44 -0.44 -4.16
N LEU A 82 9.17 -0.80 -3.93
CA LEU A 82 8.05 0.12 -4.06
C LEU A 82 8.14 1.27 -3.05
N SER A 83 8.55 1.00 -1.81
CA SER A 83 8.72 2.03 -0.78
C SER A 83 9.75 3.08 -1.18
N LYS A 84 10.85 2.67 -1.84
CA LYS A 84 11.88 3.60 -2.35
C LYS A 84 11.32 4.53 -3.43
N GLU A 85 10.42 4.05 -4.27
CA GLU A 85 9.80 4.87 -5.31
C GLU A 85 8.74 5.81 -4.70
N VAL A 86 7.91 5.30 -3.78
CA VAL A 86 6.95 6.13 -3.04
C VAL A 86 7.67 7.25 -2.27
N ALA A 87 8.83 6.96 -1.67
CA ALA A 87 9.64 7.96 -0.95
C ALA A 87 10.13 9.12 -1.82
N LYS A 88 10.19 8.94 -3.15
CA LYS A 88 10.57 9.98 -4.12
C LYS A 88 9.37 10.81 -4.59
N THR A 89 8.17 10.44 -4.18
CA THR A 89 6.91 11.06 -4.59
C THR A 89 6.18 11.66 -3.38
N PRO A 90 5.29 12.63 -3.56
CA PRO A 90 4.43 13.13 -2.49
C PRO A 90 3.25 12.18 -2.19
N ALA A 91 3.27 10.93 -2.66
CA ALA A 91 2.14 10.02 -2.55
C ALA A 91 1.92 9.54 -1.10
N GLU A 92 0.66 9.42 -0.73
CA GLU A 92 0.20 8.87 0.54
C GLU A 92 -0.19 7.41 0.37
N VAL A 93 0.10 6.60 1.39
CA VAL A 93 -0.16 5.17 1.42
C VAL A 93 -1.23 4.87 2.45
N TYR A 94 -2.26 4.15 2.05
CA TYR A 94 -3.33 3.67 2.88
C TYR A 94 -3.33 2.15 2.87
N VAL A 95 -3.43 1.53 4.04
CA VAL A 95 -3.50 0.09 4.20
C VAL A 95 -4.80 -0.22 4.89
N GLN A 96 -5.62 -1.05 4.23
CA GLN A 96 -6.95 -1.43 4.71
C GLN A 96 -7.07 -2.96 4.83
N SER A 97 -7.81 -3.43 5.82
CA SER A 97 -8.03 -4.84 6.16
C SER A 97 -9.30 -4.92 7.02
N PRO A 98 -10.27 -5.83 6.79
CA PRO A 98 -10.08 -7.27 6.58
C PRO A 98 -9.92 -7.75 5.13
N VAL A 99 -10.22 -6.90 4.14
CA VAL A 99 -9.82 -7.15 2.74
C VAL A 99 -8.49 -6.45 2.55
N PRO A 100 -7.35 -7.17 2.59
CA PRO A 100 -6.06 -6.52 2.65
C PRO A 100 -5.79 -5.78 1.35
N LYS A 101 -5.63 -4.46 1.44
CA LYS A 101 -5.41 -3.58 0.30
C LYS A 101 -4.38 -2.51 0.65
N ILE A 102 -3.51 -2.19 -0.30
CA ILE A 102 -2.59 -1.07 -0.21
C ILE A 102 -2.96 -0.08 -1.31
N ILE A 103 -3.37 1.12 -0.92
CA ILE A 103 -3.78 2.18 -1.82
C ILE A 103 -2.71 3.26 -1.75
N ILE A 104 -2.09 3.58 -2.88
CA ILE A 104 -1.14 4.67 -2.99
C ILE A 104 -1.83 5.76 -3.80
N ARG A 105 -2.05 6.92 -3.18
CA ARG A 105 -2.71 8.06 -3.83
C ARG A 105 -1.82 9.26 -3.85
N PHE A 106 -1.82 9.96 -4.98
CA PHE A 106 -1.18 11.26 -5.06
C PHE A 106 -2.12 12.31 -4.45
N PRO A 107 -1.59 13.22 -3.61
CA PRO A 107 -2.39 14.34 -3.14
C PRO A 107 -2.85 15.13 -4.36
N VAL A 108 -4.17 15.30 -4.50
CA VAL A 108 -4.70 16.24 -5.49
C VAL A 108 -4.16 17.60 -5.11
N SER A 109 -3.17 18.09 -5.85
CA SER A 109 -2.66 19.43 -5.64
C SER A 109 -3.87 20.37 -5.69
N PRO A 110 -4.18 21.14 -4.62
CA PRO A 110 -5.22 22.14 -4.74
C PRO A 110 -4.83 23.04 -5.92
N PRO A 111 -5.78 23.43 -6.78
CA PRO A 111 -5.46 24.36 -7.85
C PRO A 111 -4.84 25.59 -7.19
N ALA A 112 -3.60 25.91 -7.57
CA ALA A 112 -2.94 27.13 -7.14
C ALA A 112 -3.89 28.30 -7.44
N ALA A 113 -4.28 29.02 -6.39
CA ALA A 113 -5.12 30.21 -6.47
C ALA A 113 -4.34 31.39 -7.08
#